data_AF-A5CZ60-F1
#
_entry.id   AF-A5CZ60-F1
#
_cell.length_a   1.000
_cell.length_b   1.000
_cell.length_c   1.000
_cell.angle_alpha   90.00
_cell.angle_beta   90.00
_cell.angle_gamma   90.00
#
_symmetry.space_group_name_H-M   'P 1'
#
loop_
_entity.id
_entity.type
_entity.pdbx_description
1 polymer ?
#
loop_
_entity_poly.entity_id
_entity_poly.type
_entity_poly.pdbx_seq_one_letter_code
_entity_poly.pdbx_strand_id
1 'polypeptide(L)'
;MKFRPGLRSKEKKGKIYSSGVKGNEEKKVMEIKEMQKEVDEWIGQFEEGYWSPLSMMARLTEEVGELAREINHQFGEKPKKPDEPMGDLALELADILFILICYANSLNIDLEDAFKRVMAKYRYRDSDRWTRKENGPPKQA
;
A
#
# COMPACT_ATOMS: atom_id res chain seq x y z
N MET A 1 -19.51 -6.17 7.40
CA MET A 1 -20.11 -7.46 6.98
C MET A 1 -19.29 -8.55 7.67
N LYS A 2 -19.89 -9.36 8.56
CA LYS A 2 -19.15 -10.21 9.52
C LYS A 2 -19.00 -11.65 8.98
N PHE A 3 -17.78 -12.21 9.01
CA PHE A 3 -17.57 -13.66 8.98
C PHE A 3 -16.46 -14.10 9.94
N ARG A 4 -16.83 -14.94 10.92
CA ARG A 4 -16.10 -16.05 11.59
C ARG A 4 -17.16 -16.83 12.41
N PRO A 5 -17.02 -18.14 12.77
CA PRO A 5 -15.78 -18.91 12.97
C PRO A 5 -15.77 -20.41 12.51
N GLY A 6 -14.58 -21.02 12.50
CA GLY A 6 -14.38 -22.48 12.51
C GLY A 6 -12.94 -22.86 12.91
N LEU A 7 -12.79 -23.60 14.01
CA LEU A 7 -11.54 -23.89 14.77
C LEU A 7 -11.00 -25.33 14.59
N ARG A 8 -9.70 -25.49 14.89
CA ARG A 8 -8.87 -26.68 15.27
C ARG A 8 -8.11 -27.40 14.14
N SER A 9 -6.89 -27.92 14.34
CA SER A 9 -5.84 -27.79 15.37
C SER A 9 -4.64 -28.69 14.97
N LYS A 10 -3.42 -28.23 15.23
CA LYS A 10 -2.27 -28.93 15.85
C LYS A 10 -0.93 -28.78 15.11
N GLU A 11 0.02 -28.35 15.94
CA GLU A 11 1.45 -28.20 15.74
C GLU A 11 2.15 -29.48 15.30
N LYS A 12 3.19 -29.34 14.46
CA LYS A 12 4.36 -30.23 14.49
C LYS A 12 5.63 -29.39 14.47
N LYS A 13 6.41 -29.53 15.54
CA LYS A 13 7.75 -28.97 15.73
C LYS A 13 8.77 -29.65 14.81
N GLY A 14 9.66 -28.84 14.26
CA GLY A 14 11.11 -29.10 14.15
C GLY A 14 11.58 -30.22 13.21
N LYS A 15 12.15 -29.82 12.06
CA LYS A 15 13.37 -30.45 11.55
C LYS A 15 14.28 -29.42 10.88
N ILE A 16 15.51 -29.45 11.35
CA ILE A 16 16.69 -28.70 10.96
C ILE A 16 17.11 -29.20 9.56
N TYR A 17 17.35 -28.29 8.62
CA TYR A 17 18.28 -28.54 7.52
C TYR A 17 19.22 -27.34 7.42
N SER A 18 20.45 -27.56 7.83
CA SER A 18 21.60 -26.74 7.44
C SER A 18 22.02 -27.11 6.02
N SER A 19 22.67 -26.14 5.36
CA SER A 19 23.40 -26.21 4.09
C SER A 19 22.59 -25.91 2.83
N GLY A 20 23.07 -24.91 2.08
CA GLY A 20 22.59 -24.62 0.73
C GLY A 20 22.63 -23.14 0.39
N VAL A 21 23.77 -22.70 -0.15
CA VAL A 21 23.88 -21.61 -1.14
C VAL A 21 23.36 -20.24 -0.69
N LYS A 22 24.28 -19.36 -0.25
CA LYS A 22 24.05 -17.89 -0.33
C LYS A 22 24.10 -17.49 -1.81
N GLY A 23 22.99 -17.69 -2.52
CA GLY A 23 22.75 -16.98 -3.77
C GLY A 23 22.55 -15.51 -3.42
N ASN A 24 23.20 -14.61 -4.17
CA ASN A 24 22.74 -13.23 -4.24
C ASN A 24 21.33 -13.28 -4.85
N GLU A 25 20.30 -13.31 -4.01
CA GLU A 25 18.97 -12.96 -4.46
C GLU A 25 19.03 -11.47 -4.85
N GLU A 26 19.12 -11.20 -6.15
CA GLU A 26 18.83 -9.88 -6.66
C GLU A 26 17.44 -9.51 -6.14
N LYS A 27 17.40 -8.47 -5.30
CA LYS A 27 16.16 -7.97 -4.74
C LYS A 27 15.32 -7.45 -5.90
N LYS A 28 14.38 -8.27 -6.38
CA LYS A 28 13.49 -7.89 -7.49
C LYS A 28 12.76 -6.61 -7.09
N VAL A 29 12.98 -5.55 -7.86
CA VAL A 29 12.23 -4.30 -7.72
C VAL A 29 10.85 -4.53 -8.30
N MET A 30 9.81 -4.17 -7.54
CA MET A 30 8.43 -4.22 -8.01
C MET A 30 8.07 -2.87 -8.62
N GLU A 31 7.63 -2.87 -9.88
CA GLU A 31 7.16 -1.69 -10.59
C GLU A 31 5.67 -1.44 -10.36
N ILE A 32 5.20 -0.19 -10.51
CA ILE A 32 3.77 0.16 -10.34
C ILE A 32 2.88 -0.68 -11.26
N LYS A 33 3.32 -0.93 -12.49
CA LYS A 33 2.60 -1.79 -13.43
C LYS A 33 2.50 -3.24 -12.97
N GLU A 34 3.56 -3.76 -12.33
CA GLU A 34 3.52 -5.09 -11.74
C GLU A 34 2.52 -5.14 -10.58
N MET A 35 2.46 -4.09 -9.75
CA MET A 35 1.45 -3.99 -8.68
C MET A 35 0.02 -3.95 -9.23
N GLN A 36 -0.23 -3.13 -10.25
CA GLN A 36 -1.54 -3.07 -10.90
C GLN A 36 -1.94 -4.42 -11.46
N LYS A 37 -1.00 -5.12 -12.12
CA LYS A 37 -1.22 -6.46 -12.67
C LYS A 37 -1.48 -7.50 -11.57
N GLU A 38 -0.70 -7.51 -10.50
CA GLU A 38 -0.85 -8.45 -9.39
C GLU A 38 -2.23 -8.30 -8.73
N VAL A 39 -2.70 -7.06 -8.53
CA VAL A 39 -4.04 -6.79 -7.99
C VAL A 39 -5.13 -7.19 -8.98
N ASP A 40 -4.95 -6.96 -10.28
CA ASP A 40 -5.91 -7.38 -11.31
C ASP A 40 -6.05 -8.91 -11.38
N GLU A 41 -4.91 -9.61 -11.37
CA GLU A 41 -4.87 -11.09 -11.34
C GLU A 41 -5.53 -11.64 -10.06
N TRP A 42 -5.34 -10.98 -8.92
CA TRP A 42 -5.98 -11.37 -7.66
C TRP A 42 -7.49 -11.14 -7.68
N ILE A 43 -7.94 -9.94 -8.08
CA ILE A 43 -9.37 -9.60 -8.12
C ILE A 43 -10.12 -10.42 -9.19
N GLY A 44 -9.47 -10.70 -10.32
CA GLY A 44 -10.04 -11.50 -11.42
C GLY A 44 -10.34 -12.96 -11.06
N GLN A 45 -9.92 -13.44 -9.89
CA GLN A 45 -10.28 -14.76 -9.37
C GLN A 45 -11.71 -14.83 -8.83
N PHE A 46 -12.33 -13.68 -8.57
CA PHE A 46 -13.67 -13.58 -7.97
C PHE A 46 -14.71 -13.22 -9.02
N GLU A 47 -15.89 -13.87 -8.98
CA GLU A 47 -16.98 -13.61 -9.93
C GLU A 47 -17.52 -12.17 -9.82
N GLU A 48 -17.42 -11.57 -8.63
CA GLU A 48 -17.87 -10.22 -8.37
C GLU A 48 -16.99 -9.14 -9.01
N GLY A 49 -15.69 -9.43 -9.21
CA GLY A 49 -14.71 -8.47 -9.74
C GLY A 49 -14.56 -7.20 -8.89
N TYR A 50 -14.37 -6.07 -9.55
CA TYR A 50 -14.21 -4.76 -8.90
C TYR A 50 -15.54 -4.21 -8.36
N TRP A 51 -15.48 -3.49 -7.24
CA TRP A 51 -16.63 -2.76 -6.73
C TRP A 51 -17.00 -1.57 -7.64
N SER A 52 -18.22 -1.03 -7.44
CA SER A 52 -18.62 0.23 -8.08
C SER A 52 -17.75 1.41 -7.59
N PRO A 53 -17.60 2.49 -8.37
CA PRO A 53 -16.79 3.65 -7.98
C PRO A 53 -17.17 4.25 -6.62
N LEU A 54 -18.47 4.37 -6.32
CA LEU A 54 -18.91 4.90 -5.03
C LEU A 54 -18.60 3.96 -3.87
N SER A 55 -18.72 2.65 -4.09
CA SER A 55 -18.34 1.64 -3.09
C SER A 55 -16.85 1.68 -2.79
N MET A 56 -16.00 1.82 -3.81
CA MET A 56 -14.56 1.96 -3.59
C MET A 56 -14.19 3.30 -2.96
N MET A 57 -14.88 4.40 -3.24
CA MET A 57 -14.67 5.66 -2.51
C MET A 57 -14.98 5.52 -1.01
N ALA A 58 -16.05 4.79 -0.67
CA ALA A 58 -16.37 4.48 0.72
C ALA A 58 -15.28 3.62 1.38
N ARG A 59 -14.79 2.57 0.69
CA ARG A 59 -13.67 1.74 1.18
C ARG A 59 -12.38 2.56 1.35
N LEU A 60 -12.05 3.43 0.41
CA LEU A 60 -10.88 4.31 0.55
C LEU A 60 -10.98 5.20 1.80
N THR A 61 -12.18 5.72 2.08
CA THR A 61 -12.42 6.55 3.26
C THR A 61 -12.29 5.75 4.56
N GLU A 62 -12.70 4.49 4.56
CA GLU A 62 -12.51 3.54 5.67
C GLU A 62 -11.01 3.36 5.96
N GLU A 63 -10.20 2.99 4.97
CA GLU A 63 -8.75 2.77 5.15
C GLU A 63 -8.01 4.04 5.60
N VAL A 64 -8.41 5.22 5.11
CA VAL A 64 -7.89 6.52 5.60
C VAL A 64 -8.24 6.75 7.07
N GLY A 65 -9.42 6.29 7.52
CA GLY A 65 -9.82 6.35 8.92
C GLY A 65 -8.97 5.45 9.82
N GLU A 66 -8.63 4.24 9.34
CA GLU A 66 -7.74 3.32 10.05
C GLU A 66 -6.32 3.88 10.17
N LEU A 67 -5.77 4.40 9.07
CA LEU A 67 -4.49 5.12 9.06
C LEU A 67 -4.49 6.29 10.05
N ALA A 68 -5.54 7.13 10.02
CA ALA A 68 -5.63 8.29 10.90
C ALA A 68 -5.64 7.89 12.39
N ARG A 69 -6.33 6.78 12.72
CA ARG A 69 -6.34 6.23 14.06
C ARG A 69 -4.95 5.75 14.50
N GLU A 70 -4.22 5.04 13.63
CA GLU A 70 -2.89 4.55 13.99
C GLU A 70 -1.85 5.67 14.10
N ILE A 71 -1.91 6.69 13.24
CA ILE A 71 -1.10 7.92 13.40
C ILE A 71 -1.38 8.58 14.75
N ASN A 72 -2.65 8.70 15.14
CA ASN A 72 -3.02 9.32 16.41
C ASN A 72 -2.55 8.50 17.62
N HIS A 73 -2.54 7.17 17.52
CA HIS A 73 -1.98 6.30 18.57
C HIS A 73 -0.46 6.47 18.73
N GLN A 74 0.27 6.61 17.62
CA GLN A 74 1.74 6.65 17.64
C GLN A 74 2.31 8.05 17.89
N PHE A 75 1.65 9.08 17.39
CA PHE A 75 2.19 10.44 17.34
C PHE A 75 1.25 11.50 17.92
N GLY A 76 0.01 11.13 18.28
CA GLY A 76 -1.02 12.04 18.76
C GLY A 76 -1.21 12.04 20.28
N GLU A 77 -2.25 12.75 20.71
CA GLU A 77 -2.56 12.97 22.13
C GLU A 77 -3.40 11.85 22.75
N LYS A 78 -3.88 10.91 21.94
CA LYS A 78 -4.71 9.79 22.39
C LYS A 78 -3.92 8.49 22.31
N PRO A 79 -3.15 8.13 23.35
CA PRO A 79 -2.38 6.91 23.35
C PRO A 79 -3.30 5.69 23.29
N LYS A 80 -2.76 4.62 22.71
CA LYS A 80 -3.43 3.33 22.59
C LYS A 80 -3.73 2.74 23.98
N LYS A 81 -4.83 2.01 24.12
CA LYS A 81 -5.10 1.30 25.38
C LYS A 81 -4.10 0.14 25.54
N PRO A 82 -3.71 -0.24 26.77
CA PRO A 82 -2.72 -1.30 26.99
C PRO A 82 -3.12 -2.68 26.43
N ASP A 83 -4.41 -2.94 26.28
CA ASP A 83 -4.99 -4.20 25.81
C ASP A 83 -5.25 -4.22 24.29
N GLU A 84 -5.05 -3.09 23.61
CA GLU A 84 -5.32 -2.98 22.19
C GLU A 84 -4.10 -3.41 21.36
N PRO A 85 -4.25 -4.31 20.37
CA PRO A 85 -3.13 -4.83 19.59
C PRO A 85 -2.41 -3.70 18.85
N MET A 86 -1.09 -3.78 18.75
CA MET A 86 -0.32 -2.80 17.99
C MET A 86 -0.74 -2.84 16.53
N GLY A 87 -1.04 -1.67 15.97
CA GLY A 87 -1.37 -1.53 14.56
C GLY A 87 -0.07 -1.43 13.78
N ASP A 88 -0.12 -1.68 12.48
CA ASP A 88 1.03 -1.54 11.61
C ASP A 88 0.77 -0.40 10.62
N LEU A 89 1.37 0.75 10.91
CA LEU A 89 1.25 1.96 10.09
C LEU A 89 1.63 1.70 8.62
N ALA A 90 2.57 0.79 8.36
CA ALA A 90 2.96 0.45 7.00
C ALA A 90 1.87 -0.35 6.28
N LEU A 91 1.14 -1.22 6.98
CA LEU A 91 0.01 -1.93 6.42
C LEU A 91 -1.18 -1.00 6.15
N GLU A 92 -1.47 -0.04 7.04
CA GLU A 92 -2.54 0.94 6.80
C GLU A 92 -2.27 1.79 5.53
N LEU A 93 -1.00 2.15 5.29
CA LEU A 93 -0.58 2.81 4.05
C LEU A 93 -0.71 1.88 2.83
N ALA A 94 -0.41 0.59 3.00
CA ALA A 94 -0.54 -0.41 1.95
C ALA A 94 -2.01 -0.69 1.60
N ASP A 95 -2.92 -0.68 2.56
CA ASP A 95 -4.36 -0.86 2.32
C ASP A 95 -4.93 0.32 1.50
N ILE A 96 -4.54 1.55 1.80
CA ILE A 96 -4.88 2.71 0.97
C ILE A 96 -4.33 2.54 -0.46
N LEU A 97 -3.07 2.12 -0.60
CA LEU A 97 -2.46 1.89 -1.91
C LEU A 97 -3.20 0.80 -2.68
N PHE A 98 -3.59 -0.29 -2.02
CA PHE A 98 -4.37 -1.38 -2.61
C PHE A 98 -5.72 -0.89 -3.14
N ILE A 99 -6.47 -0.09 -2.36
CA ILE A 99 -7.74 0.48 -2.81
C ILE A 99 -7.54 1.44 -3.99
N LEU A 100 -6.48 2.26 -4.00
CA LEU A 100 -6.14 3.13 -5.12
C LEU A 100 -5.82 2.34 -6.40
N ILE A 101 -5.12 1.21 -6.27
CA ILE A 101 -4.85 0.31 -7.40
C ILE A 101 -6.15 -0.31 -7.91
N CYS A 102 -7.02 -0.81 -7.03
CA CYS A 102 -8.34 -1.30 -7.43
C CYS A 102 -9.13 -0.22 -8.18
N TYR A 103 -9.08 1.03 -7.68
CA TYR A 103 -9.70 2.19 -8.33
C TYR A 103 -9.19 2.41 -9.74
N ALA A 104 -7.86 2.45 -9.89
CA ALA A 104 -7.23 2.67 -11.17
C ALA A 104 -7.55 1.55 -12.17
N ASN A 105 -7.42 0.28 -11.77
CA ASN A 105 -7.69 -0.86 -12.63
C ASN A 105 -9.14 -0.88 -13.11
N SER A 106 -10.10 -0.69 -12.20
CA SER A 106 -11.54 -0.67 -12.55
C SER A 106 -11.94 0.40 -13.57
N LEU A 107 -11.16 1.49 -13.63
CA LEU A 107 -11.38 2.63 -14.52
C LEU A 107 -10.40 2.67 -15.70
N ASN A 108 -9.57 1.62 -15.86
CA ASN A 108 -8.52 1.53 -16.89
C ASN A 108 -7.52 2.71 -16.85
N ILE A 109 -7.08 3.08 -15.64
CA ILE A 109 -6.10 4.15 -15.41
C ILE A 109 -4.71 3.53 -15.22
N ASP A 110 -3.74 3.99 -16.01
CA ASP A 110 -2.31 3.70 -15.82
C ASP A 110 -1.76 4.61 -14.69
N LEU A 111 -1.48 4.03 -13.52
CA LEU A 111 -0.98 4.79 -12.36
C LEU A 111 0.45 5.29 -12.58
N GLU A 112 1.26 4.59 -13.38
CA GLU A 112 2.62 5.01 -13.70
C GLU A 112 2.60 6.27 -14.57
N ASP A 113 1.76 6.31 -15.62
CA ASP A 113 1.54 7.52 -16.43
C ASP A 113 0.97 8.67 -15.58
N ALA A 114 -0.07 8.39 -14.80
CA ALA A 114 -0.70 9.39 -13.93
C ALA A 114 0.32 10.01 -12.94
N PHE A 115 1.18 9.17 -12.35
CA PHE A 115 2.23 9.63 -11.45
C PHE A 115 3.30 10.48 -12.17
N LYS A 116 3.75 10.05 -13.36
CA LYS A 116 4.70 10.85 -14.17
C LYS A 116 4.15 12.23 -14.48
N ARG A 117 2.87 12.31 -14.87
CA ARG A 117 2.19 13.57 -15.21
C ARG A 117 2.03 14.49 -14.01
N VAL A 118 1.63 13.96 -12.85
CA VAL A 118 1.48 14.80 -11.64
C VAL A 118 2.85 15.32 -11.16
N MET A 119 3.90 14.49 -11.26
CA MET A 119 5.25 14.91 -10.91
C MET A 119 5.79 15.98 -11.87
N ALA A 120 5.55 15.87 -13.18
CA ALA A 120 5.90 16.93 -14.13
C ALA A 120 5.19 18.24 -13.78
N LYS A 121 3.90 18.18 -13.44
CA LYS A 121 3.13 19.34 -12.98
C LYS A 121 3.71 19.98 -11.71
N TYR A 122 4.08 19.19 -10.72
CA TYR A 122 4.68 19.71 -9.48
C TYR A 122 6.07 20.31 -9.69
N ARG A 123 6.90 19.68 -10.52
CA ARG A 123 8.22 20.22 -10.90
C ARG A 123 8.11 21.58 -11.55
N TYR A 124 7.14 21.74 -12.46
CA TYR A 124 6.88 23.02 -13.12
C TYR A 124 6.32 24.07 -12.15
N ARG A 125 5.29 23.71 -11.36
CA ARG A 125 4.61 24.65 -10.46
C ARG A 125 5.51 25.12 -9.31
N ASP A 126 6.26 24.21 -8.72
CA ASP A 126 7.03 24.46 -7.50
C ASP A 126 8.53 24.67 -7.80
N SER A 127 8.92 24.92 -9.06
CA SER A 127 10.31 25.03 -9.54
C SER A 127 11.16 26.03 -8.74
N ASP A 128 10.52 27.08 -8.24
CA ASP A 128 11.15 28.20 -7.53
C ASP A 128 10.41 28.54 -6.22
N ARG A 129 9.52 27.65 -5.76
CA ARG A 129 8.70 27.89 -4.57
C ARG A 129 9.42 27.61 -3.25
N TRP A 130 10.39 26.69 -3.27
CA TRP A 130 11.05 26.20 -2.05
C TRP A 130 12.58 26.24 -2.19
N THR A 131 13.25 26.63 -1.11
CA THR A 131 14.72 26.64 -1.03
C THR A 131 15.27 25.22 -1.23
N ARG A 132 16.12 25.05 -2.23
CA ARG A 132 16.79 23.78 -2.50
C ARG A 132 17.92 23.55 -1.49
N LYS A 133 18.12 22.28 -1.11
CA LYS A 133 19.30 21.88 -0.33
C LYS A 133 20.55 22.13 -1.18
N GLU A 134 21.63 22.64 -0.59
CA GLU A 134 22.89 22.96 -1.29
C GLU A 134 23.47 21.76 -2.03
N ASN A 135 23.38 20.56 -1.46
CA ASN A 135 23.80 19.29 -2.08
C ASN A 135 22.63 18.47 -2.65
N GLY A 136 21.54 19.14 -3.04
CA GLY A 136 20.37 18.50 -3.64
C GLY A 136 20.61 18.10 -5.10
N PRO A 137 19.79 17.19 -5.65
CA PRO A 137 19.87 16.84 -7.07
C PRO A 137 19.66 18.10 -7.95
N PRO A 138 20.32 18.18 -9.12
CA PRO A 138 20.27 19.34 -10.00
C PRO A 138 18.83 19.72 -10.40
N LYS A 139 18.63 20.98 -10.81
CA LYS A 139 17.30 21.43 -11.26
C LYS A 139 16.97 20.63 -12.52
N GLN A 140 15.91 19.84 -12.44
CA GLN A 140 15.41 19.15 -13.63
C GLN A 140 14.79 20.22 -14.51
N ALA A 141 15.34 20.34 -15.73
CA ALA A 141 14.95 21.32 -16.72
C ALA A 141 13.52 21.10 -17.22
#